data_AF-A0A7N0UXJ2-F1
#
_entry.id   AF-A0A7N0UXJ2-F1
#
_cell.length_a   1.000
_cell.length_b   1.000
_cell.length_c   1.000
_cell.angle_alpha   90.00
_cell.angle_beta   90.00
_cell.angle_gamma   90.00
#
_symmetry.space_group_name_H-M   'P 1'
#
loop_
_entity.id
_entity.type
_entity.pdbx_description
1 polymer ?
#
loop_
_entity_poly.entity_id
_entity_poly.type
_entity_poly.pdbx_seq_one_letter_code
_entity_poly.pdbx_strand_id
1 'polypeptide(L)'
;MLDEKLKGLKISTLDDEFAEKIESSNKKYESVIQDEINRLHKYADRPIQRLFYYNRLSPVDILHEEQEYINTNSYNGKNIYEWNLDGYTEKQIYNLVHRMCTYSTISKAAGNNDFNIANMIVAGFTSQLKGWWDNYLTPLNKEEILRTVKQENNQIVENAVYTLMIIILEHFTGRFSDSSENL
;
A
#
# COMPACT_ATOMS: atom_id res chain seq x y z
N MET A 1 68.98 -32.17 -21.95
CA MET A 1 67.65 -32.07 -22.61
C MET A 1 66.49 -31.88 -21.61
N LEU A 2 66.73 -31.74 -20.30
CA LEU A 2 65.72 -31.29 -19.33
C LEU A 2 65.92 -29.83 -18.85
N ASP A 3 67.13 -29.28 -18.93
CA ASP A 3 67.41 -27.94 -18.38
C ASP A 3 67.06 -26.75 -19.30
N GLU A 4 66.85 -26.99 -20.60
CA GLU A 4 66.43 -25.93 -21.54
C GLU A 4 64.92 -25.69 -21.56
N LYS A 5 64.11 -26.67 -21.11
CA LYS A 5 62.66 -26.49 -20.97
C LYS A 5 62.24 -25.76 -19.70
N LEU A 6 63.14 -25.63 -18.72
CA LEU A 6 62.87 -24.95 -17.44
C LEU A 6 63.22 -23.46 -17.45
N LYS A 7 64.09 -23.00 -18.36
CA LYS A 7 64.47 -21.58 -18.47
C LYS A 7 63.38 -20.65 -19.03
N GLY A 8 62.29 -21.22 -19.54
CA GLY A 8 61.14 -20.47 -20.09
C GLY A 8 60.06 -20.11 -19.07
N LEU A 9 60.04 -20.72 -17.88
CA LEU A 9 59.12 -20.31 -16.82
C LEU A 9 59.79 -19.23 -15.96
N LYS A 10 59.70 -17.99 -16.41
CA LYS A 10 59.60 -16.87 -15.49
C LYS A 10 58.24 -16.99 -14.77
N ILE A 11 58.17 -17.84 -13.74
CA ILE A 11 57.23 -17.62 -12.65
C ILE A 11 57.85 -16.50 -11.82
N SER A 12 57.84 -15.30 -12.40
CA SER A 12 58.11 -14.08 -11.65
C SER A 12 56.93 -13.92 -10.71
N THR A 13 57.17 -14.09 -9.41
CA THR A 13 56.47 -13.37 -8.34
C THR A 13 55.03 -13.04 -8.69
N LEU A 14 54.17 -14.06 -8.71
CA LEU A 14 52.71 -13.87 -8.74
C LEU A 14 52.19 -13.41 -7.37
N ASP A 15 53.08 -12.96 -6.50
CA ASP A 15 53.06 -13.46 -5.12
C ASP A 15 52.79 -12.39 -4.07
N ASP A 16 53.00 -11.10 -4.35
CA ASP A 16 52.76 -10.07 -3.33
C ASP A 16 51.70 -9.04 -3.77
N GLU A 17 51.84 -8.41 -4.94
CA GLU A 17 50.91 -7.34 -5.37
C GLU A 17 49.50 -7.87 -5.71
N PHE A 18 49.41 -9.04 -6.33
CA PHE A 18 48.12 -9.67 -6.63
C PHE A 18 47.47 -10.23 -5.36
N ALA A 19 48.28 -10.77 -4.44
CA ALA A 19 47.81 -11.25 -3.13
C ALA A 19 47.28 -10.09 -2.27
N GLU A 20 48.00 -8.97 -2.21
CA GLU A 20 47.61 -7.74 -1.50
C GLU A 20 46.34 -7.12 -2.10
N LYS A 21 46.18 -7.20 -3.42
CA LYS A 21 44.95 -6.76 -4.12
C LYS A 21 43.75 -7.66 -3.83
N ILE A 22 43.95 -8.97 -3.69
CA ILE A 22 42.91 -9.89 -3.26
C ILE A 22 42.54 -9.66 -1.79
N GLU A 23 43.54 -9.46 -0.92
CA GLU A 23 43.32 -9.23 0.51
C GLU A 23 42.60 -7.90 0.78
N SER A 24 42.99 -6.83 0.09
CA SER A 24 42.29 -5.54 0.16
C SER A 24 40.87 -5.61 -0.38
N SER A 25 40.64 -6.39 -1.44
CA SER A 25 39.29 -6.64 -1.97
C SER A 25 38.44 -7.43 -0.97
N ASN A 26 38.98 -8.51 -0.39
CA ASN A 26 38.29 -9.31 0.63
C ASN A 26 37.95 -8.50 1.87
N LYS A 27 38.87 -7.65 2.34
CA LYS A 27 38.64 -6.75 3.48
C LYS A 27 37.55 -5.72 3.21
N LYS A 28 37.46 -5.22 1.97
CA LYS A 28 36.37 -4.35 1.51
C LYS A 28 35.03 -5.09 1.47
N TYR A 29 35.00 -6.34 1.02
CA TYR A 29 33.78 -7.15 1.05
C TYR A 29 33.35 -7.46 2.48
N GLU A 30 34.28 -7.78 3.38
CA GLU A 30 33.99 -7.95 4.80
C GLU A 30 33.43 -6.68 5.43
N SER A 31 34.01 -5.50 5.15
CA SER A 31 33.47 -4.24 5.70
C SER A 31 32.06 -3.95 5.20
N VAL A 32 31.78 -4.22 3.92
CA VAL A 32 30.43 -4.05 3.34
C VAL A 32 29.44 -5.03 3.99
N ILE A 33 29.83 -6.30 4.17
CA ILE A 33 28.99 -7.30 4.83
C ILE A 33 28.73 -6.91 6.29
N GLN A 34 29.74 -6.41 7.01
CA GLN A 34 29.58 -5.93 8.38
C GLN A 34 28.67 -4.69 8.46
N ASP A 35 28.78 -3.75 7.53
CA ASP A 35 27.88 -2.60 7.45
C ASP A 35 26.43 -3.04 7.15
N GLU A 36 26.23 -4.04 6.29
CA GLU A 36 24.92 -4.64 6.01
C GLU A 36 24.34 -5.32 7.25
N ILE A 37 25.15 -6.10 7.98
CA ILE A 37 24.78 -6.78 9.23
C ILE A 37 24.44 -5.77 10.33
N ASN A 38 25.23 -4.70 10.47
CA ASN A 38 24.97 -3.63 11.44
C ASN A 38 23.70 -2.84 11.11
N ARG A 39 23.41 -2.62 9.81
CA ARG A 39 22.12 -2.07 9.37
C ARG A 39 20.98 -3.00 9.77
N LEU A 40 21.10 -4.31 9.54
CA LEU A 40 20.08 -5.30 9.92
C LEU A 40 19.84 -5.35 11.43
N HIS A 41 20.89 -5.31 12.26
CA HIS A 41 20.74 -5.22 13.73
C HIS A 41 20.00 -3.96 14.16
N LYS A 42 20.26 -2.80 13.51
CA LYS A 42 19.52 -1.55 13.76
C LYS A 42 18.02 -1.63 13.42
N TYR A 43 17.59 -2.61 12.61
CA TYR A 43 16.18 -2.89 12.35
C TYR A 43 15.63 -4.01 13.22
N ALA A 44 16.45 -4.99 13.63
CA ALA A 44 16.07 -6.08 14.51
C ALA A 44 15.91 -5.66 15.99
N ASP A 45 16.68 -4.66 16.44
CA ASP A 45 16.59 -4.10 17.80
C ASP A 45 15.46 -3.08 17.96
N ARG A 46 14.75 -2.74 16.87
CA ARG A 46 13.50 -1.99 17.02
C ARG A 46 12.49 -2.96 17.61
N PRO A 47 11.81 -2.61 18.72
CA PRO A 47 10.71 -3.42 19.17
C PRO A 47 9.73 -3.54 18.00
N ILE A 48 9.60 -4.75 17.46
CA ILE A 48 8.37 -5.14 16.76
C ILE A 48 7.27 -4.72 17.74
N GLN A 49 6.32 -3.90 17.30
CA GLN A 49 5.18 -3.50 18.12
C GLN A 49 4.38 -4.75 18.49
N ARG A 50 4.87 -5.51 19.48
CA ARG A 50 4.08 -6.45 20.25
C ARG A 50 3.28 -5.56 21.14
N LEU A 51 2.04 -5.31 20.72
CA LEU A 51 0.86 -5.01 21.51
C LEU A 51 1.14 -4.22 22.79
N PHE A 52 0.63 -2.99 22.86
CA PHE A 52 0.68 -2.13 24.04
C PHE A 52 -0.02 -2.79 25.26
N TYR A 53 0.63 -3.77 25.89
CA TYR A 53 0.21 -4.33 27.16
C TYR A 53 0.74 -3.43 28.26
N TYR A 54 -0.12 -2.54 28.74
CA TYR A 54 0.15 -1.75 29.95
C TYR A 54 0.42 -2.70 31.13
N ASN A 55 1.38 -2.34 31.99
CA ASN A 55 1.69 -3.09 33.23
C ASN A 55 0.60 -2.94 34.34
N ARG A 56 -0.61 -2.48 33.97
CA ARG A 56 -1.78 -2.38 34.84
C ARG A 56 -2.89 -3.19 34.20
N LEU A 57 -3.66 -3.93 35.00
CA LEU A 57 -4.94 -4.49 34.56
C LEU A 57 -5.78 -3.32 34.05
N SER A 58 -6.03 -3.27 32.75
CA SER A 58 -7.00 -2.33 32.21
C SER A 58 -8.37 -2.69 32.80
N PRO A 59 -9.20 -1.71 33.22
CA PRO A 59 -10.61 -1.96 33.49
C PRO A 59 -11.21 -2.90 32.44
N VAL A 60 -12.08 -3.84 32.87
CA VAL A 60 -12.63 -4.92 32.01
C VAL A 60 -13.23 -4.37 30.71
N ASP A 61 -13.72 -3.13 30.73
CA ASP A 61 -14.31 -2.45 29.58
C ASP A 61 -13.30 -2.02 28.48
N ILE A 62 -11.99 -2.17 28.69
CA ILE A 62 -10.95 -1.93 27.67
C ILE A 62 -10.74 -3.16 26.76
N LEU A 63 -11.24 -4.34 27.16
CA LEU A 63 -11.10 -5.57 26.35
C LEU A 63 -12.06 -5.63 25.15
N HIS A 64 -12.91 -4.62 24.98
CA HIS A 64 -13.72 -4.41 23.77
C HIS A 64 -13.13 -3.34 22.84
N GLU A 65 -11.82 -3.09 22.89
CA GLU A 65 -11.15 -2.60 21.68
C GLU A 65 -11.38 -3.66 20.61
N GLU A 66 -12.42 -3.46 19.77
CA GLU A 66 -12.59 -4.19 18.53
C GLU A 66 -11.23 -4.20 17.88
N GLN A 67 -10.59 -5.36 17.87
CA GLN A 67 -9.25 -5.51 17.33
C GLN A 67 -9.38 -5.34 15.82
N GLU A 68 -9.39 -4.08 15.40
CA GLU A 68 -9.37 -3.73 14.00
C GLU A 68 -8.16 -4.45 13.46
N TYR A 69 -8.37 -5.33 12.48
CA TYR A 69 -7.27 -5.70 11.61
C TYR A 69 -6.79 -4.39 11.00
N ILE A 70 -5.82 -3.75 11.66
CA ILE A 70 -5.06 -2.64 11.10
C ILE A 70 -4.26 -3.29 9.99
N ASN A 71 -4.93 -3.50 8.86
CA ASN A 71 -4.28 -3.94 7.65
C ASN A 71 -3.24 -2.85 7.36
N THR A 72 -1.96 -3.17 7.55
CA THR A 72 -0.82 -2.33 7.19
C THR A 72 -0.71 -2.28 5.67
N ASN A 73 -1.75 -1.78 5.02
CA ASN A 73 -1.80 -1.67 3.57
C ASN A 73 -1.03 -0.42 3.18
N SER A 74 0.08 -0.63 2.49
CA SER A 74 0.74 0.44 1.75
C SER A 74 0.11 0.50 0.36
N TYR A 75 -0.38 1.68 -0.02
CA TYR A 75 -0.92 1.91 -1.35
C TYR A 75 0.12 2.58 -2.24
N ASN A 76 0.12 2.19 -3.51
CA ASN A 76 0.87 2.82 -4.58
C ASN A 76 -0.12 3.40 -5.58
N GLY A 77 -0.01 4.69 -5.90
CA GLY A 77 -0.92 5.39 -6.81
C GLY A 77 -0.88 4.95 -8.28
N LYS A 78 -0.05 3.95 -8.62
CA LYS A 78 0.04 3.38 -9.98
C LYS A 78 -0.57 1.98 -10.09
N ASN A 79 -0.78 1.29 -8.96
CA ASN A 79 -1.24 -0.08 -8.94
C ASN A 79 -2.75 -0.13 -8.72
N ILE A 80 -3.42 -1.08 -9.35
CA ILE A 80 -4.84 -1.37 -9.09
C ILE A 80 -4.92 -2.33 -7.90
N TYR A 81 -5.84 -2.04 -6.97
CA TYR A 81 -6.09 -2.85 -5.78
C TYR A 81 -7.50 -3.42 -5.83
N GLU A 82 -7.67 -4.60 -5.27
CA GLU A 82 -8.96 -5.27 -5.21
C GLU A 82 -9.80 -4.77 -4.03
N TRP A 83 -11.10 -4.64 -4.29
CA TRP A 83 -12.09 -4.18 -3.32
C TRP A 83 -13.26 -5.18 -3.30
N ASN A 84 -13.47 -5.81 -2.14
CA ASN A 84 -14.59 -6.72 -1.88
C ASN A 84 -15.35 -6.29 -0.61
N LEU A 85 -16.67 -6.43 -0.64
CA LEU A 85 -17.60 -6.16 0.47
C LEU A 85 -18.32 -7.43 0.96
N ASP A 86 -18.04 -8.61 0.39
CA ASP A 86 -18.76 -9.83 0.75
C ASP A 86 -18.60 -10.16 2.26
N GLY A 87 -19.73 -10.27 2.95
CA GLY A 87 -19.78 -10.64 4.36
C GLY A 87 -19.29 -9.55 5.32
N TYR A 88 -19.15 -8.30 4.86
CA TYR A 88 -18.73 -7.19 5.71
C TYR A 88 -19.89 -6.64 6.54
N THR A 89 -19.63 -6.32 7.81
CA THR A 89 -20.53 -5.52 8.65
C THR A 89 -20.46 -4.05 8.25
N GLU A 90 -21.46 -3.24 8.62
CA GLU A 90 -21.51 -1.81 8.26
C GLU A 90 -20.21 -1.06 8.60
N LYS A 91 -19.66 -1.27 9.80
CA LYS A 91 -18.37 -0.70 10.21
C LYS A 91 -17.23 -1.11 9.25
N GLN A 92 -17.19 -2.37 8.83
CA GLN A 92 -16.17 -2.87 7.90
C GLN A 92 -16.34 -2.28 6.50
N ILE A 93 -17.58 -2.00 6.07
CA ILE A 93 -17.87 -1.28 4.82
C ILE A 93 -17.29 0.15 4.89
N TYR A 94 -17.51 0.89 5.97
CA TYR A 94 -16.88 2.21 6.16
C TYR A 94 -15.36 2.14 6.11
N ASN A 95 -14.76 1.13 6.75
CA ASN A 95 -13.32 0.93 6.72
C ASN A 95 -12.80 0.63 5.30
N LEU A 96 -13.53 -0.14 4.49
CA LEU A 96 -13.17 -0.38 3.09
C LEU A 96 -13.24 0.91 2.28
N VAL A 97 -14.31 1.67 2.41
CA VAL A 97 -14.49 2.95 1.70
C VAL A 97 -13.42 3.95 2.14
N HIS A 98 -13.10 4.01 3.44
CA HIS A 98 -11.99 4.83 3.94
C HIS A 98 -10.67 4.44 3.28
N ARG A 99 -10.40 3.15 3.12
CA ARG A 99 -9.21 2.66 2.41
C ARG A 99 -9.18 3.07 0.93
N MET A 100 -10.32 3.06 0.25
CA MET A 100 -10.42 3.59 -1.13
C MET A 100 -10.12 5.10 -1.17
N CYS A 101 -10.59 5.87 -0.18
CA CYS A 101 -10.24 7.29 -0.04
C CYS A 101 -8.74 7.48 0.18
N THR A 102 -8.10 6.67 1.04
CA THR A 102 -6.65 6.71 1.25
C THR A 102 -5.88 6.39 -0.05
N TYR A 103 -6.35 5.39 -0.81
CA TYR A 103 -5.78 5.09 -2.12
C TYR A 103 -5.90 6.28 -3.08
N SER A 104 -7.05 6.96 -3.07
CA SER A 104 -7.28 8.15 -3.89
C SER A 104 -6.33 9.30 -3.55
N THR A 105 -6.15 9.62 -2.27
CA THR A 105 -5.23 10.69 -1.86
C THR A 105 -3.79 10.40 -2.28
N ILE A 106 -3.34 9.15 -2.15
CA ILE A 106 -2.02 8.69 -2.61
C ILE A 106 -1.91 8.77 -4.14
N SER A 107 -2.96 8.39 -4.86
CA SER A 107 -2.99 8.45 -6.32
C SER A 107 -3.03 9.88 -6.86
N LYS A 108 -3.70 10.80 -6.17
CA LYS A 108 -3.64 12.25 -6.46
C LYS A 108 -2.24 12.80 -6.22
N ALA A 109 -1.59 12.41 -5.12
CA ALA A 109 -0.20 12.79 -4.86
C ALA A 109 0.78 12.26 -5.92
N ALA A 110 0.45 11.14 -6.58
CA ALA A 110 1.20 10.61 -7.71
C ALA A 110 0.93 11.34 -9.05
N GLY A 111 0.02 12.31 -9.08
CA GLY A 111 -0.31 13.12 -10.26
C GLY A 111 -1.43 12.57 -11.15
N ASN A 112 -2.26 11.65 -10.64
CA ASN A 112 -3.42 11.15 -11.39
C ASN A 112 -4.63 12.08 -11.26
N ASN A 113 -5.39 12.23 -12.34
CA ASN A 113 -6.69 12.92 -12.35
C ASN A 113 -7.74 12.10 -11.59
N ASP A 114 -8.74 12.76 -11.03
CA ASP A 114 -9.76 12.12 -10.20
C ASP A 114 -10.60 11.13 -11.03
N PHE A 115 -10.88 11.45 -12.30
CA PHE A 115 -11.51 10.53 -13.25
C PHE A 115 -10.72 9.22 -13.42
N ASN A 116 -9.39 9.31 -13.55
CA ASN A 116 -8.54 8.13 -13.73
C ASN A 116 -8.52 7.29 -12.45
N ILE A 117 -8.44 7.95 -11.28
CA ILE A 117 -8.45 7.28 -9.98
C ILE A 117 -9.77 6.54 -9.76
N ALA A 118 -10.90 7.16 -10.08
CA ALA A 118 -12.21 6.52 -10.00
C ALA A 118 -12.29 5.28 -10.90
N ASN A 119 -11.78 5.36 -12.14
CA ASN A 119 -11.69 4.20 -13.02
C ASN A 119 -10.77 3.09 -12.48
N MET A 120 -9.64 3.44 -11.85
CA MET A 120 -8.76 2.45 -11.22
C MET A 120 -9.44 1.75 -10.03
N ILE A 121 -10.22 2.49 -9.24
CA ILE A 121 -11.00 1.92 -8.14
C ILE A 121 -12.07 0.96 -8.68
N VAL A 122 -12.81 1.38 -9.71
CA VAL A 122 -13.84 0.57 -10.38
C VAL A 122 -13.23 -0.71 -10.99
N ALA A 123 -12.06 -0.60 -11.61
CA ALA A 123 -11.34 -1.76 -12.16
C ALA A 123 -10.94 -2.78 -11.07
N GLY A 124 -10.80 -2.32 -9.83
CA GLY A 124 -10.55 -3.14 -8.65
C GLY A 124 -11.79 -3.78 -8.02
N PHE A 125 -13.00 -3.49 -8.48
CA PHE A 125 -14.21 -4.06 -7.90
C PHE A 125 -14.31 -5.56 -8.14
N THR A 126 -14.68 -6.27 -7.08
CA THR A 126 -14.90 -7.72 -7.10
C THR A 126 -16.27 -8.08 -6.51
N SER A 127 -16.74 -9.30 -6.76
CA SER A 127 -17.97 -9.87 -6.20
C SER A 127 -19.19 -8.93 -6.19
N GLN A 128 -19.81 -8.67 -5.03
CA GLN A 128 -21.00 -7.83 -4.91
C GLN A 128 -20.77 -6.41 -5.42
N LEU A 129 -19.60 -5.80 -5.20
CA LEU A 129 -19.28 -4.48 -5.74
C LEU A 129 -19.29 -4.47 -7.27
N LYS A 130 -18.67 -5.49 -7.88
CA LYS A 130 -18.64 -5.62 -9.34
C LYS A 130 -20.03 -5.90 -9.90
N GLY A 131 -20.79 -6.79 -9.25
CA GLY A 131 -22.16 -7.10 -9.64
C GLY A 131 -23.09 -5.90 -9.56
N TRP A 132 -22.94 -5.08 -8.51
CA TRP A 132 -23.63 -3.81 -8.37
C TRP A 132 -23.27 -2.83 -9.49
N TRP A 133 -21.97 -2.60 -9.69
CA TRP A 133 -21.49 -1.69 -10.74
C TRP A 133 -21.97 -2.11 -12.12
N ASP A 134 -21.82 -3.38 -12.49
CA ASP A 134 -22.12 -3.87 -13.84
C ASP A 134 -23.62 -3.93 -14.13
N ASN A 135 -24.43 -4.39 -13.17
CA ASN A 135 -25.82 -4.75 -13.42
C ASN A 135 -26.85 -3.71 -12.95
N TYR A 136 -26.56 -2.92 -11.92
CA TYR A 136 -27.56 -2.01 -11.32
C TYR A 136 -27.42 -0.56 -11.77
N LEU A 137 -26.26 -0.16 -12.28
CA LEU A 137 -26.03 1.17 -12.82
C LEU A 137 -26.17 1.19 -14.34
N THR A 138 -26.97 2.13 -14.86
CA THR A 138 -27.03 2.39 -16.30
C THR A 138 -25.72 3.01 -16.79
N PRO A 139 -25.37 2.89 -18.09
CA PRO A 139 -24.19 3.56 -18.64
C PRO A 139 -24.17 5.07 -18.39
N LEU A 140 -25.35 5.71 -18.46
CA LEU A 140 -25.51 7.14 -18.17
C LEU A 140 -25.15 7.46 -16.71
N ASN A 141 -25.69 6.70 -15.75
CA ASN A 141 -25.39 6.92 -14.33
C ASN A 141 -23.88 6.73 -14.06
N LYS A 142 -23.23 5.75 -14.71
CA LYS A 142 -21.78 5.54 -14.57
C LYS A 142 -21.00 6.75 -15.06
N GLU A 143 -21.38 7.32 -16.21
CA GLU A 143 -20.73 8.52 -16.75
C GLU A 143 -20.94 9.74 -15.85
N GLU A 144 -22.14 9.92 -15.30
CA GLU A 144 -22.43 11.00 -14.35
C GLU A 144 -21.55 10.91 -13.09
N ILE A 145 -21.44 9.72 -12.52
CA ILE A 145 -20.58 9.47 -11.35
C ILE A 145 -19.12 9.80 -11.67
N LEU A 146 -18.62 9.28 -12.80
CA LEU A 146 -17.21 9.45 -13.18
C LEU A 146 -16.87 10.88 -13.60
N ARG A 147 -17.83 11.66 -14.12
CA ARG A 147 -17.63 13.05 -14.54
C ARG A 147 -18.07 14.07 -13.51
N THR A 148 -18.37 13.64 -12.29
CA THR A 148 -18.85 14.57 -11.25
C THR A 148 -17.78 15.60 -10.91
N VAL A 149 -18.20 16.86 -10.86
CA VAL A 149 -17.39 18.00 -10.44
C VAL A 149 -18.04 18.70 -9.26
N LYS A 150 -17.23 19.27 -8.38
CA LYS A 150 -17.67 20.11 -7.26
C LYS A 150 -17.28 21.55 -7.56
N GLN A 151 -18.16 22.49 -7.22
CA GLN A 151 -17.83 23.92 -7.26
C GLN A 151 -17.31 24.34 -5.89
N GLU A 152 -16.06 24.81 -5.83
CA GLU A 152 -15.45 25.31 -4.61
C GLU A 152 -14.80 26.67 -4.90
N ASN A 153 -15.23 27.73 -4.20
CA ASN A 153 -14.71 29.10 -4.37
C ASN A 153 -14.66 29.58 -5.84
N ASN A 154 -15.73 29.36 -6.62
CA ASN A 154 -15.83 29.63 -8.06
C ASN A 154 -14.88 28.83 -8.98
N GLN A 155 -14.20 27.81 -8.45
CA GLN A 155 -13.42 26.86 -9.24
C GLN A 155 -14.17 25.53 -9.36
N ILE A 156 -14.10 24.93 -10.55
CA ILE A 156 -14.65 23.61 -10.82
C ILE A 156 -13.54 22.59 -10.54
N VAL A 157 -13.73 21.76 -9.51
CA VAL A 157 -12.78 20.74 -9.07
C VAL A 157 -13.38 19.36 -9.32
N GLU A 158 -12.58 18.42 -9.82
CA GLU A 158 -13.02 17.04 -10.04
C GLU A 158 -13.36 16.36 -8.70
N ASN A 159 -14.52 15.68 -8.64
CA ASN A 159 -15.05 15.07 -7.42
C ASN A 159 -15.67 13.68 -7.64
N ALA A 160 -15.32 13.03 -8.75
CA ALA A 160 -15.78 11.71 -9.14
C ALA A 160 -15.52 10.65 -8.08
N VAL A 161 -14.32 10.64 -7.46
CA VAL A 161 -13.98 9.63 -6.44
C VAL A 161 -14.88 9.79 -5.22
N TYR A 162 -15.05 11.01 -4.72
CA TYR A 162 -15.89 11.25 -3.55
C TYR A 162 -17.35 10.84 -3.82
N THR A 163 -17.89 11.22 -4.98
CA THR A 163 -19.24 10.83 -5.39
C THR A 163 -19.39 9.31 -5.47
N LEU A 164 -18.41 8.61 -6.06
CA LEU A 164 -18.39 7.15 -6.10
C LEU A 164 -18.42 6.55 -4.68
N MET A 165 -17.62 7.08 -3.75
CA MET A 165 -17.58 6.59 -2.36
C MET A 165 -18.92 6.75 -1.65
N ILE A 166 -19.56 7.92 -1.78
CA ILE A 166 -20.86 8.19 -1.16
C ILE A 166 -21.93 7.27 -1.72
N ILE A 167 -21.97 7.08 -3.04
CA ILE A 167 -22.96 6.20 -3.68
C ILE A 167 -22.78 4.74 -3.23
N ILE A 168 -21.54 4.28 -3.08
CA ILE A 168 -21.25 2.95 -2.52
C ILE A 168 -21.78 2.86 -1.09
N LEU A 169 -21.47 3.82 -0.23
CA LEU A 169 -21.99 3.83 1.14
C LEU A 169 -23.53 3.82 1.14
N GLU A 170 -24.17 4.76 0.45
CA GLU A 170 -25.63 4.83 0.38
C GLU A 170 -26.30 3.55 -0.11
N HIS A 171 -25.67 2.82 -1.04
CA HIS A 171 -26.21 1.57 -1.56
C HIS A 171 -26.09 0.43 -0.55
N PHE A 172 -24.93 0.29 0.12
CA PHE A 172 -24.63 -0.89 0.94
C PHE A 172 -24.91 -0.72 2.44
N THR A 173 -24.92 0.51 2.95
CA THR A 173 -25.29 0.81 4.35
C THR A 173 -26.71 1.38 4.47
N GLY A 174 -27.32 1.76 3.34
CA GLY A 174 -28.61 2.45 3.28
C GLY A 174 -28.45 3.96 3.19
N ARG A 175 -29.52 4.66 2.77
CA ARG A 175 -29.55 6.12 2.77
C ARG A 175 -29.70 6.62 4.20
N PHE A 176 -28.93 7.65 4.57
CA PHE A 176 -29.15 8.38 5.83
C PHE A 176 -30.52 9.09 5.92
N SER A 177 -31.37 8.96 4.91
CA SER A 177 -32.71 9.52 4.90
C SER A 177 -33.70 8.58 5.58
N ASP A 178 -33.68 8.53 6.91
CA ASP A 178 -34.82 8.02 7.66
C ASP A 178 -35.19 9.01 8.78
N SER A 179 -36.45 9.47 8.76
CA SER A 179 -37.23 10.01 9.90
C SER A 179 -37.34 11.53 10.17
N SER A 180 -37.30 12.44 9.18
CA SER A 180 -37.67 13.85 9.46
C SER A 180 -38.67 14.51 8.50
N GLU A 181 -39.33 13.75 7.62
CA GLU A 181 -40.43 14.29 6.78
C GLU A 181 -41.83 13.82 7.20
N ASN A 182 -42.00 13.29 8.41
CA ASN A 182 -43.32 13.03 8.99
C ASN A 182 -43.37 13.41 10.47
N LEU A 183 -43.47 14.70 10.78
CA LEU A 183 -44.02 15.25 12.02
C LEU A 183 -44.46 16.71 11.83
#